data_AF-A0A7S1SH71-F1
#
_entry.id   AF-A0A7S1SH71-F1
#
_cell.length_a   1.000
_cell.length_b   1.000
_cell.length_c   1.000
_cell.angle_alpha   90.00
_cell.angle_beta   90.00
_cell.angle_gamma   90.00
#
_symmetry.space_group_name_H-M   'P 1'
#
loop_
_entity.id
_entity.type
_entity.pdbx_description
1 polymer ?
#
loop_
_entity_poly.entity_id
_entity_poly.type
_entity_poly.pdbx_seq_one_letter_code
_entity_poly.pdbx_strand_id
1 'polypeptide(L)'
;AVQEEEEEATPAVAAAPSKESDAPKKLLKLGYREKQEFEGLDGEIEELQAETDKLQAELDGCSASGDYMRVEALAGDLAKVEASLEMKETRWLELAERA
;
A
#
# COMPACT_ATOMS: atom_id res chain seq x y z
N ALA A 1 -14.64 17.51 54.98
CA ALA A 1 -15.48 18.61 54.45
C ALA A 1 -14.56 19.42 53.55
N VAL A 2 -14.74 19.51 52.24
CA VAL A 2 -15.95 19.38 51.42
C VAL A 2 -15.58 18.68 50.10
N GLN A 3 -16.45 17.74 49.71
CA GLN A 3 -16.58 17.12 48.38
C GLN A 3 -17.52 17.97 47.51
N GLU A 4 -17.58 17.63 46.21
CA GLU A 4 -18.59 18.02 45.20
C GLU A 4 -18.45 19.45 44.65
N GLU A 5 -18.56 19.66 43.33
CA GLU A 5 -19.69 19.38 42.42
C GLU A 5 -19.22 18.86 41.03
N GLU A 6 -19.83 17.79 40.52
CA GLU A 6 -20.93 17.73 39.51
C GLU A 6 -20.45 17.95 38.06
N GLU A 7 -20.52 16.97 37.16
CA GLU A 7 -21.69 16.28 36.56
C GLU A 7 -22.21 17.00 35.30
N GLU A 8 -22.05 16.34 34.15
CA GLU A 8 -23.07 16.13 33.10
C GLU A 8 -22.37 15.32 31.97
N ALA A 9 -22.63 14.03 31.74
CA ALA A 9 -23.84 13.35 31.29
C ALA A 9 -24.10 13.40 29.76
N THR A 10 -23.46 12.47 29.03
CA THR A 10 -24.02 11.65 27.91
C THR A 10 -24.38 12.34 26.57
N PRO A 11 -24.62 11.64 25.41
CA PRO A 11 -24.79 10.19 25.24
C PRO A 11 -24.10 9.52 24.02
N ALA A 12 -23.98 8.19 24.14
CA ALA A 12 -24.12 7.15 23.13
C ALA A 12 -23.90 7.51 21.64
N VAL A 13 -22.76 7.05 21.10
CA VAL A 13 -22.72 6.61 19.70
C VAL A 13 -22.75 5.08 19.71
N ALA A 14 -23.88 4.55 19.29
CA ALA A 14 -24.09 3.14 19.04
C ALA A 14 -23.09 2.65 17.99
N ALA A 15 -22.01 1.99 18.42
CA ALA A 15 -21.22 1.15 17.55
C ALA A 15 -22.02 -0.14 17.32
N ALA A 16 -22.78 -0.16 16.22
CA ALA A 16 -23.38 -1.38 15.72
C ALA A 16 -22.27 -2.44 15.54
N PRO A 17 -22.44 -3.67 16.04
CA PRO A 17 -21.53 -4.75 15.69
C PRO A 17 -21.72 -5.03 14.21
N SER A 18 -20.74 -4.61 13.40
CA SER A 18 -20.66 -5.02 12.00
C SER A 18 -20.56 -6.54 12.03
N LYS A 19 -21.62 -7.19 11.56
CA LYS A 19 -21.82 -8.62 11.62
C LYS A 19 -20.81 -9.26 10.67
N GLU A 20 -19.61 -9.53 11.18
CA GLU A 20 -18.62 -10.37 10.53
C GLU A 20 -19.29 -11.71 10.26
N SER A 21 -19.75 -11.85 9.02
CA SER A 21 -20.41 -13.05 8.56
C SER A 21 -19.31 -14.06 8.32
N ASP A 22 -19.13 -14.95 9.31
CA ASP A 22 -18.33 -16.16 9.28
C ASP A 22 -18.99 -17.22 8.36
N ALA A 23 -19.29 -16.80 7.12
CA ALA A 23 -19.66 -17.71 6.06
C ALA A 23 -18.36 -18.31 5.50
N PRO A 24 -18.32 -19.61 5.17
CA PRO A 24 -17.15 -20.20 4.54
C PRO A 24 -16.87 -19.41 3.26
N LYS A 25 -15.72 -18.72 3.23
CA LYS A 25 -15.25 -17.92 2.10
C LYS A 25 -15.06 -18.86 0.89
N LYS A 26 -16.14 -19.16 0.16
CA LYS A 26 -16.01 -19.51 -1.26
C LYS A 26 -15.19 -18.37 -1.84
N LEU A 27 -14.03 -18.67 -2.44
CA LEU A 27 -13.25 -17.67 -3.16
C LEU A 27 -14.21 -17.01 -4.17
N LEU A 28 -14.62 -15.78 -3.86
CA LEU A 28 -15.53 -15.01 -4.69
C LEU A 28 -14.71 -14.54 -5.88
N LYS A 29 -15.20 -14.82 -7.10
CA LYS A 29 -14.65 -14.28 -8.35
C LYS A 29 -14.52 -12.75 -8.21
N LEU A 30 -13.53 -12.16 -8.89
CA LEU A 30 -13.27 -10.71 -8.81
C LEU A 30 -14.55 -9.88 -9.05
N GLY A 31 -14.78 -8.88 -8.18
CA GLY A 31 -15.80 -7.85 -8.37
C GLY A 31 -15.47 -6.90 -9.52
N TYR A 32 -16.37 -5.96 -9.84
CA TYR A 32 -16.13 -4.98 -10.93
C TYR A 32 -14.90 -4.11 -10.68
N ARG A 33 -14.76 -3.56 -9.47
CA ARG A 33 -13.62 -2.71 -9.09
C ARG A 33 -12.31 -3.48 -9.06
N GLU A 34 -12.35 -4.71 -8.54
CA GLU A 34 -11.16 -5.58 -8.49
C GLU A 34 -10.70 -6.00 -9.89
N LYS A 35 -11.61 -6.22 -10.84
CA LYS A 35 -11.24 -6.47 -12.24
C LYS A 35 -10.54 -5.27 -12.87
N GLN A 36 -11.06 -4.07 -12.65
CA GLN A 36 -10.44 -2.83 -13.15
C GLN A 36 -9.09 -2.56 -12.50
N GLU A 37 -8.95 -2.85 -11.20
CA GLU A 37 -7.68 -2.81 -10.49
C GLU A 37 -6.68 -3.81 -11.10
N PHE A 38 -7.09 -5.07 -11.29
CA PHE A 38 -6.25 -6.11 -11.87
C PHE A 38 -5.76 -5.76 -13.28
N GLU A 39 -6.66 -5.26 -14.14
CA GLU A 39 -6.32 -4.82 -15.50
C GLU A 39 -5.34 -3.64 -15.53
N GLY A 40 -5.34 -2.78 -14.50
CA GLY A 40 -4.41 -1.64 -14.38
C GLY A 40 -3.07 -2.00 -13.75
N LEU A 41 -3.04 -2.99 -12.85
CA LEU A 41 -1.85 -3.36 -12.08
C LEU A 41 -0.69 -3.82 -12.97
N ASP A 42 -0.94 -4.54 -14.07
CA ASP A 42 0.13 -4.95 -15.00
C ASP A 42 0.92 -3.73 -15.53
N GLY A 43 0.21 -2.69 -15.97
CA GLY A 43 0.85 -1.46 -16.46
C GLY A 43 1.58 -0.70 -15.35
N GLU A 44 0.97 -0.61 -14.15
CA GLU A 44 1.60 0.05 -13.00
C GLU A 44 2.87 -0.69 -12.54
N ILE A 45 2.88 -2.03 -12.60
CA ILE A 45 4.05 -2.86 -12.28
C ILE A 45 5.16 -2.63 -13.31
N GLU A 46 4.84 -2.66 -14.60
CA GLU A 46 5.82 -2.37 -15.68
C GLU A 46 6.42 -0.96 -15.54
N GLU A 47 5.61 0.04 -15.22
CA GLU A 47 6.08 1.42 -14.99
C GLU A 47 7.04 1.51 -13.80
N LEU A 48 6.70 0.86 -12.68
CA LEU A 48 7.57 0.85 -11.48
C LEU A 48 8.86 0.06 -11.71
N GLN A 49 8.82 -1.03 -12.48
CA GLN A 49 10.02 -1.77 -12.88
C GLN A 49 10.95 -0.88 -13.73
N ALA A 50 10.40 -0.16 -14.70
CA ALA A 50 11.16 0.78 -15.51
C ALA A 50 11.72 1.95 -14.67
N GLU A 51 10.98 2.42 -13.67
CA GLU A 51 11.46 3.45 -12.74
C GLU A 51 12.59 2.94 -11.85
N THR A 52 12.50 1.69 -11.38
CA THR A 52 13.55 0.99 -10.62
C THR A 52 14.85 0.92 -11.43
N ASP A 53 14.78 0.44 -12.67
CA ASP A 53 15.93 0.35 -13.58
C ASP A 53 16.56 1.72 -13.84
N LYS A 54 15.72 2.74 -14.04
CA LYS A 54 16.17 4.12 -14.26
C LYS A 54 16.91 4.66 -13.03
N LEU A 55 16.35 4.49 -11.83
CA LEU A 55 16.96 4.95 -10.58
C LEU A 55 18.29 4.23 -10.31
N GLN A 56 18.37 2.93 -10.61
CA GLN A 56 19.63 2.18 -10.53
C GLN A 56 20.70 2.73 -11.48
N ALA A 57 20.35 3.00 -12.75
CA ALA A 57 21.28 3.60 -13.69
C ALA A 57 21.77 5.00 -13.26
N GLU A 58 20.87 5.82 -12.68
CA GLU A 58 21.24 7.12 -12.11
C GLU A 58 22.16 6.96 -10.89
N LEU A 59 21.89 5.98 -10.03
CA LEU A 59 22.69 5.67 -8.83
C LEU A 59 24.12 5.26 -9.20
N ASP A 60 24.28 4.41 -10.21
CA ASP A 60 25.58 3.96 -10.72
C ASP A 60 26.39 5.14 -11.28
N GLY A 61 25.76 6.01 -12.06
CA GLY A 61 26.38 7.23 -12.59
C GLY A 61 26.78 8.21 -11.47
N CYS A 62 25.94 8.34 -10.45
CA CYS A 62 26.19 9.24 -9.34
C CYS A 62 27.31 8.74 -8.41
N SER A 63 27.36 7.43 -8.16
CA SER A 63 28.43 6.77 -7.41
C SER A 63 29.80 6.98 -8.04
N ALA A 64 29.88 6.97 -9.38
CA ALA A 64 31.12 7.27 -10.11
C ALA A 64 31.59 8.73 -9.96
N SER A 65 30.66 9.66 -9.68
CA SER A 65 30.95 11.10 -9.55
C SER A 65 31.35 11.53 -8.13
N GLY A 66 31.12 10.69 -7.12
CA GLY A 66 31.41 11.00 -5.71
C GLY A 66 30.38 11.91 -5.02
N ASP A 67 29.19 12.08 -5.60
CA ASP A 67 28.09 12.86 -5.00
C ASP A 67 27.28 11.99 -4.02
N TYR A 68 27.82 11.84 -2.81
CA TYR A 68 27.24 10.98 -1.77
C TYR A 68 25.84 11.41 -1.30
N MET A 69 25.52 12.70 -1.32
CA MET A 69 24.18 13.18 -0.92
C MET A 69 23.13 12.73 -1.94
N ARG A 70 23.46 12.83 -3.22
CA ARG A 70 22.57 12.38 -4.28
C ARG A 70 22.48 10.86 -4.35
N VAL A 71 23.56 10.14 -4.06
CA VAL A 71 23.54 8.67 -3.90
C VAL A 71 22.58 8.25 -2.79
N GLU A 72 22.62 8.88 -1.61
CA GLU A 72 21.72 8.57 -0.50
C GLU A 72 20.25 8.85 -0.87
N ALA A 73 19.98 9.98 -1.51
CA ALA A 73 18.63 10.33 -1.97
C ALA A 73 18.10 9.32 -3.00
N LEU A 74 18.88 9.01 -4.03
CA LEU A 74 18.51 8.04 -5.06
C LEU A 74 18.30 6.64 -4.49
N ALA A 75 19.14 6.19 -3.56
CA ALA A 75 18.96 4.91 -2.88
C ALA A 75 17.68 4.87 -2.04
N GLY A 76 17.36 5.99 -1.37
CA GLY A 76 16.12 6.12 -0.61
C GLY A 76 14.87 6.12 -1.50
N ASP A 77 14.94 6.70 -2.69
CA ASP A 77 13.84 6.69 -3.65
C ASP A 77 13.70 5.32 -4.32
N LEU A 78 14.81 4.67 -4.69
CA LEU A 78 14.83 3.30 -5.21
C LEU A 78 14.14 2.33 -4.24
N ALA A 79 14.48 2.38 -2.96
CA ALA A 79 13.86 1.52 -1.95
C ALA A 79 12.34 1.73 -1.81
N LYS A 80 11.84 2.96 -2.03
CA LYS A 80 10.39 3.25 -2.02
C LYS A 80 9.70 2.68 -3.25
N VAL A 81 10.33 2.82 -4.42
CA VAL A 81 9.80 2.29 -5.69
C VAL A 81 9.76 0.76 -5.63
N GLU A 82 10.83 0.11 -5.16
CA GLU A 82 10.88 -1.34 -4.94
C GLU A 82 9.80 -1.82 -3.96
N ALA A 83 9.62 -1.14 -2.82
CA ALA A 83 8.56 -1.48 -1.87
C ALA A 83 7.14 -1.31 -2.46
N SER A 84 6.94 -0.29 -3.30
CA SER A 84 5.68 -0.06 -4.03
C SER A 84 5.45 -1.16 -5.08
N LEU A 85 6.51 -1.55 -5.80
CA LEU A 85 6.48 -2.64 -6.78
C LEU A 85 6.07 -3.95 -6.11
N GLU A 86 6.75 -4.36 -5.03
CA GLU A 86 6.43 -5.58 -4.29
C GLU A 86 4.98 -5.60 -3.77
N MET A 87 4.49 -4.44 -3.30
CA MET A 87 3.10 -4.31 -2.83
C MET A 87 2.10 -4.51 -3.98
N LYS A 88 2.37 -3.94 -5.15
CA LYS A 88 1.53 -4.10 -6.34
C LYS A 88 1.59 -5.51 -6.91
N GLU A 89 2.77 -6.12 -6.96
CA GLU A 89 2.97 -7.51 -7.37
C GLU A 89 2.23 -8.47 -6.43
N THR A 90 2.33 -8.27 -5.12
CA THR A 90 1.58 -9.05 -4.13
C THR A 90 0.07 -8.90 -4.36
N ARG A 91 -0.42 -7.67 -4.56
CA ARG A 91 -1.84 -7.41 -4.83
C ARG A 91 -2.30 -8.04 -6.14
N TRP A 92 -1.48 -7.98 -7.17
CA TRP A 92 -1.76 -8.62 -8.46
C TRP A 92 -1.88 -10.13 -8.30
N LEU A 93 -0.98 -10.77 -7.53
CA LEU A 93 -1.05 -12.21 -7.23
C LEU A 93 -2.34 -12.59 -6.49
N GLU A 94 -2.73 -11.82 -5.46
CA GLU A 94 -3.99 -12.04 -4.73
C GLU A 94 -5.21 -11.98 -5.66
N LEU A 95 -5.21 -11.04 -6.62
CA LEU A 95 -6.29 -10.88 -7.59
C LEU A 95 -6.24 -11.98 -8.66
N ALA A 96 -5.05 -12.36 -9.12
CA ALA A 96 -4.83 -13.41 -10.12
C ALA A 96 -5.34 -14.78 -9.64
N GLU A 97 -5.22 -15.11 -8.36
CA GLU A 97 -5.78 -16.35 -7.78
C GLU A 97 -7.32 -16.43 -7.87
N ARG A 98 -7.99 -15.29 -8.05
CA ARG A 98 -9.46 -15.15 -8.06
C ARG A 98 -10.04 -14.72 -9.40
N ALA A 99 -9.18 -14.39 -10.37
CA ALA A 99 -9.53 -13.93 -11.71
C ALA A 99 -10.29 -15.00 -12.51
#